data_AF-A0A815UZL9-F1
#
_entry.id   AF-A0A815UZL9-F1
#
_cell.length_a   1.000
_cell.length_b   1.000
_cell.length_c   1.000
_cell.angle_alpha   90.00
_cell.angle_beta   90.00
_cell.angle_gamma   90.00
#
_symmetry.space_group_name_H-M   'P 1'
#
loop_
_entity.id
_entity.type
_entity.pdbx_description
1 polymer ?
#
loop_
_entity_poly.entity_id
_entity_poly.type
_entity_poly.pdbx_seq_one_letter_code
_entity_poly.pdbx_strand_id
1 'polypeptide(L)'
;DSGVGKTSLFRILHSIWPVNIHGSFSYNTSHSFLLPQRPYFTNQSLHDELSYPNVQNSITITRQTQIEHLLGQWDLSHILDCVESSVFICPEYPWQDL
;
A
#
# COMPACT_ATOMS: atom_id res chain seq x y z
N ASP A 1 13.22 12.90 20.70
CA ASP A 1 14.44 12.55 19.94
C ASP A 1 14.13 11.96 18.56
N SER A 2 14.25 12.81 17.54
CA SER A 2 14.37 12.37 16.15
C SER A 2 15.76 11.75 15.95
N GLY A 3 15.83 10.58 15.31
CA GLY A 3 17.11 9.95 14.95
C GLY A 3 17.58 8.78 15.83
N VAL A 4 16.82 8.34 16.84
CA VAL A 4 17.19 7.20 17.71
C VAL A 4 17.18 5.82 17.02
N GLY A 5 17.01 5.75 15.70
CA GLY A 5 17.12 4.50 14.94
C GLY A 5 15.85 3.67 14.80
N LYS A 6 14.65 4.20 15.11
CA LYS A 6 13.37 3.49 14.91
C LYS A 6 13.21 2.98 13.46
N THR A 7 13.40 3.86 12.48
CA THR A 7 13.32 3.49 11.05
C THR A 7 14.39 2.46 10.68
N SER A 8 15.60 2.58 11.24
CA SER A 8 16.68 1.61 11.02
C SER A 8 16.32 0.23 11.57
N LEU A 9 15.68 0.17 12.75
CA LEU A 9 15.19 -1.08 13.34
C LEU A 9 14.13 -1.75 12.47
N PHE A 10 13.13 -1.02 11.97
CA PHE A 10 12.12 -1.59 11.07
C PHE A 10 12.72 -2.09 9.76
N ARG A 11 13.71 -1.38 9.19
CA ARG A 11 14.44 -1.83 7.99
C ARG A 11 15.19 -3.14 8.24
N ILE A 12 15.77 -3.31 9.43
CA ILE A 12 16.44 -4.53 9.86
C ILE A 12 15.45 -5.69 10.00
N LEU A 13 14.31 -5.46 10.68
CA LEU A 13 13.31 -6.51 10.92
C LEU A 13 12.77 -7.08 9.60
N HIS A 14 12.64 -6.25 8.58
CA HIS A 14 12.20 -6.65 7.24
C HIS A 14 13.35 -7.07 6.29
N SER A 15 14.56 -7.28 6.80
CA SER A 15 15.73 -7.71 6.01
C SER A 15 16.09 -6.77 4.85
N ILE A 16 15.71 -5.49 4.93
CA ILE A 16 16.01 -4.48 3.89
C ILE A 16 17.47 -4.02 3.98
N TRP A 17 18.08 -4.09 5.17
CA TRP A 17 19.47 -3.71 5.37
C TRP A 17 20.25 -4.81 6.10
N PRO A 18 21.33 -5.36 5.50
CA PRO A 18 22.17 -6.34 6.16
C PRO A 18 23.13 -5.61 7.11
N VAL A 19 22.77 -5.56 8.40
CA VAL A 19 23.72 -5.15 9.45
C VAL A 19 24.20 -6.40 10.18
N ASN A 20 25.41 -6.32 10.74
CA ASN A 20 25.94 -7.32 11.64
C ASN A 20 25.22 -7.23 13.00
N ILE A 21 23.99 -7.76 13.04
CA ILE A 21 23.13 -7.73 14.22
C ILE A 21 23.62 -8.81 15.17
N HIS A 22 23.86 -8.45 16.41
CA HIS A 22 24.10 -9.42 17.48
C HIS A 22 22.75 -9.78 18.09
N GLY A 23 22.25 -10.97 17.80
CA GLY A 23 20.97 -11.49 18.28
C GLY A 23 20.14 -12.16 17.19
N SER A 24 19.03 -12.78 17.59
CA SER A 24 18.06 -13.42 16.69
C SER A 24 16.65 -12.96 17.01
N PHE A 25 15.84 -12.78 15.97
CA PHE A 25 14.41 -12.54 16.11
C PHE A 25 13.66 -13.42 15.11
N SER A 26 12.42 -13.78 15.43
CA SER A 26 11.55 -14.56 14.57
C SER A 26 10.13 -14.01 14.68
N TYR A 27 9.47 -13.83 13.55
CA TYR A 27 8.10 -13.37 13.47
C TYR A 27 7.44 -13.92 12.20
N ASN A 28 6.12 -13.89 12.15
CA ASN A 28 5.39 -14.38 10.99
C ASN A 28 5.41 -13.33 9.86
N THR A 29 6.31 -13.52 8.90
CA THR A 29 6.48 -12.61 7.77
C THR A 29 5.30 -12.61 6.79
N SER A 30 4.52 -13.69 6.70
CA SER A 30 3.38 -13.77 5.77
C SER A 30 2.16 -12.96 6.23
N HIS A 31 2.11 -12.59 7.51
CA HIS A 31 1.05 -11.75 8.08
C HIS A 31 1.56 -10.38 8.55
N SER A 32 2.73 -9.96 8.08
CA SER A 32 3.35 -8.70 8.49
C SER A 32 3.62 -7.81 7.29
N PHE A 33 3.03 -6.62 7.29
CA PHE A 33 3.27 -5.60 6.26
C PHE A 33 4.10 -4.46 6.81
N LEU A 34 5.12 -4.03 6.05
CA LEU A 34 5.87 -2.81 6.34
C LEU A 34 5.21 -1.64 5.61
N LEU A 35 4.75 -0.65 6.38
CA LEU A 35 4.35 0.64 5.81
C LEU A 35 5.57 1.59 5.83
N PRO A 36 6.01 2.09 4.67
CA PRO A 36 7.10 3.04 4.61
C PRO A 36 6.69 4.41 5.17
N GLN A 37 7.68 5.22 5.56
CA GLN A 37 7.44 6.60 6.03
C GLN A 37 6.89 7.52 4.93
N ARG A 38 7.27 7.26 3.68
CA ARG A 38 6.67 7.90 2.50
C ARG A 38 5.84 6.84 1.78
N PRO A 39 4.55 7.08 1.51
CA PRO A 39 3.74 6.18 0.72
C PRO A 39 4.45 5.83 -0.59
N TYR A 40 4.35 4.56 -0.97
CA TYR A 40 4.77 4.08 -2.27
C TYR A 40 3.53 3.97 -3.13
N PHE A 41 3.60 4.47 -4.36
CA PHE A 41 2.53 4.35 -5.34
C PHE A 41 2.99 3.49 -6.52
N THR A 42 2.12 2.59 -6.97
CA THR A 42 2.37 1.69 -8.10
C THR A 42 2.21 2.38 -9.45
N ASN A 43 1.59 3.56 -9.48
CA ASN A 43 1.19 4.29 -10.70
C ASN A 43 0.29 3.46 -11.64
N GLN A 44 -0.47 2.52 -11.08
CA GLN A 44 -1.46 1.72 -11.79
C GLN A 44 -2.89 2.12 -11.38
N SER A 45 -3.88 1.30 -11.72
CA SER A 45 -5.27 1.53 -11.33
C SER A 45 -5.45 1.56 -9.81
N LEU A 46 -6.54 2.16 -9.33
CA LEU A 46 -6.87 2.21 -7.90
C LEU A 46 -7.00 0.79 -7.29
N HIS A 47 -7.52 -0.15 -8.08
CA HIS A 47 -7.57 -1.56 -7.74
C HIS A 47 -6.18 -2.12 -7.43
N ASP A 48 -5.22 -1.85 -8.30
CA ASP A 48 -3.87 -2.38 -8.18
C ASP A 48 -3.12 -1.70 -7.04
N GLU A 49 -3.34 -0.40 -6.86
CA GLU A 49 -2.81 0.39 -5.75
C GLU A 49 -3.24 -0.18 -4.39
N LEU A 50 -4.54 -0.47 -4.24
CA LEU A 50 -5.10 -1.06 -3.01
C LEU A 50 -4.77 -2.54 -2.83
N SER A 51 -4.45 -3.25 -3.91
CA SER A 51 -4.15 -4.68 -3.88
C SER A 51 -2.65 -4.97 -3.76
N TYR A 52 -1.79 -3.95 -3.87
CA TYR A 52 -0.35 -4.09 -3.70
C TYR A 52 -0.01 -4.72 -2.34
N PRO A 53 0.94 -5.67 -2.27
CA PRO A 53 1.76 -6.22 -3.35
C PRO A 53 1.14 -7.38 -4.13
N ASN A 54 -0.03 -7.86 -3.72
CA ASN A 54 -0.68 -9.06 -4.27
C ASN A 54 -1.82 -8.68 -5.22
N VAL A 55 -1.45 -8.12 -6.38
CA VAL A 55 -2.41 -7.77 -7.42
C VAL A 55 -3.01 -9.04 -8.03
N GLN A 56 -4.34 -9.13 -8.01
CA GLN A 56 -5.09 -10.19 -8.68
C GLN A 56 -5.66 -9.65 -10.00
N ASN A 57 -5.50 -10.38 -11.11
CA ASN A 57 -5.98 -9.93 -12.42
C ASN A 57 -7.50 -10.10 -12.62
N SER A 58 -8.28 -10.28 -11.55
CA SER A 58 -9.71 -10.55 -11.61
C SER A 58 -10.53 -9.26 -11.59
N ILE A 59 -10.83 -8.72 -12.77
CA ILE A 59 -11.78 -7.63 -12.94
C ILE A 59 -13.19 -8.17 -12.70
N THR A 60 -13.83 -7.74 -11.61
CA THR A 60 -15.20 -8.17 -11.27
C THR A 60 -16.01 -7.01 -10.73
N ILE A 61 -17.32 -6.98 -11.04
CA ILE A 61 -18.27 -6.00 -10.49
C ILE A 61 -18.25 -6.06 -8.96
N THR A 62 -18.15 -7.27 -8.39
CA THR A 62 -18.04 -7.47 -6.94
C THR A 62 -16.83 -6.76 -6.34
N ARG A 63 -15.68 -6.76 -7.04
CA ARG A 63 -14.48 -6.09 -6.56
C ARG A 63 -14.59 -4.56 -6.62
N GLN A 64 -15.19 -4.02 -7.68
CA GLN A 64 -15.51 -2.59 -7.79
C GLN A 64 -16.38 -2.15 -6.60
N THR A 65 -17.53 -2.80 -6.40
CA THR A 65 -18.49 -2.40 -5.35
C THR A 65 -17.90 -2.54 -3.94
N GLN A 66 -17.04 -3.53 -3.71
CA GLN A 66 -16.31 -3.65 -2.45
C GLN A 66 -15.37 -2.46 -2.21
N ILE A 67 -14.62 -2.02 -3.23
CA ILE A 67 -13.72 -0.87 -3.10
C ILE A 67 -14.52 0.41 -2.85
N GLU A 68 -15.56 0.67 -3.64
CA GLU A 68 -16.44 1.83 -3.46
C GLU A 68 -17.02 1.88 -2.04
N HIS A 69 -17.48 0.73 -1.52
CA HIS A 69 -18.00 0.64 -0.16
C HIS A 69 -16.92 0.95 0.90
N LEU A 70 -15.71 0.41 0.76
CA LEU A 70 -14.60 0.70 1.68
C LEU A 70 -14.22 2.18 1.66
N LEU A 71 -14.14 2.80 0.48
CA LEU A 71 -13.88 4.23 0.35
C LEU A 71 -14.96 5.07 1.03
N GLY A 72 -16.23 4.70 0.86
CA GLY A 72 -17.33 5.35 1.57
C GLY A 72 -17.23 5.22 3.09
N GLN A 73 -16.79 4.06 3.60
CA GLN A 73 -16.56 3.86 5.03
C GLN A 73 -15.38 4.68 5.57
N TRP A 74 -14.38 4.99 4.72
CA TRP A 74 -13.19 5.74 5.10
C TRP A 74 -13.28 7.24 4.82
N ASP A 75 -14.44 7.73 4.34
CA ASP A 75 -14.63 9.12 3.89
C ASP A 75 -13.67 9.52 2.73
N LEU A 76 -13.35 8.55 1.88
CA LEU A 76 -12.45 8.67 0.73
C LEU A 76 -13.19 8.54 -0.61
N SER A 77 -14.51 8.71 -0.63
CA SER A 77 -15.32 8.59 -1.86
C SER A 77 -14.90 9.53 -2.99
N HIS A 78 -14.33 10.69 -2.64
CA HIS A 78 -13.83 11.69 -3.61
C HIS A 78 -12.70 11.15 -4.50
N ILE A 79 -12.00 10.08 -4.09
CA ILE A 79 -10.97 9.44 -4.92
C ILE A 79 -11.57 8.84 -6.22
N LEU A 80 -12.85 8.45 -6.20
CA LEU A 80 -13.53 7.91 -7.39
C LEU A 80 -13.65 8.95 -8.52
N ASP A 81 -13.68 10.24 -8.17
CA ASP A 81 -13.72 11.32 -9.16
C ASP A 81 -12.41 11.39 -9.96
N CYS A 82 -11.28 11.01 -9.34
CA CYS A 82 -9.96 10.97 -9.98
C CYS A 82 -9.77 9.78 -10.95
N VAL A 83 -10.66 8.80 -10.92
CA VAL A 83 -10.59 7.58 -11.74
C VAL A 83 -11.85 7.34 -12.56
N GLU A 84 -12.61 8.42 -12.85
CA GLU A 84 -13.83 8.36 -13.66
C GLU A 84 -14.84 7.29 -13.17
N SER A 85 -14.96 7.12 -11.84
CA SER A 85 -15.77 6.08 -11.19
C SER A 85 -15.41 4.62 -11.54
N SER A 86 -14.26 4.35 -12.15
CA SER A 86 -13.78 2.99 -12.43
C SER A 86 -12.48 2.70 -11.68
N VAL A 87 -12.51 1.76 -10.73
CA VAL A 87 -11.30 1.45 -9.94
C VAL A 87 -10.25 0.68 -10.73
N PHE A 88 -10.56 0.24 -11.95
CA PHE A 88 -9.65 -0.50 -12.83
C PHE A 88 -8.97 0.37 -13.89
N ILE A 89 -9.31 1.66 -13.96
CA ILE A 89 -8.68 2.62 -14.87
C ILE A 89 -7.53 3.31 -14.15
N CYS A 90 -6.41 3.50 -14.84
CA CYS A 90 -5.30 4.29 -14.32
C CYS A 90 -5.69 5.78 -14.31
N PRO A 91 -5.37 6.52 -13.24
CA PRO A 91 -5.67 7.95 -13.18
C PRO A 91 -4.92 8.73 -14.27
N GLU A 92 -5.45 9.89 -14.66
CA GLU A 92 -4.82 10.79 -15.63
C GLU A 92 -3.45 11.31 -15.13
N TYR A 93 -3.32 11.50 -13.82
CA TYR A 93 -2.11 11.95 -13.14
C TYR A 93 -1.61 10.88 -12.16
N PRO A 94 -0.29 10.81 -11.89
CA PRO A 94 0.26 9.89 -10.90
C PRO A 94 -0.38 10.09 -9.51
N TRP A 95 -0.58 9.00 -8.76
CA TRP A 95 -1.20 9.05 -7.43
C TRP A 95 -0.50 9.97 -6.42
N GLN A 96 0.80 10.14 -6.57
CA GLN A 96 1.60 11.05 -5.75
C GLN A 96 1.30 12.54 -5.98
N ASP A 97 0.66 12.87 -7.10
CA ASP A 97 0.37 14.23 -7.57
C ASP A 97 -1.12 14.59 -7.46
N LEU A 98 -1.97 13.64 -7.06
CA LEU A 98 -3.39 13.82 -6.73
C LEU A 98 -3.55 14.38 -5.30
#